data_AF-A0A401GTB5-F1
#
_entry.id   AF-A0A401GTB5-F1
#
_cell.length_a   1.000
_cell.length_b   1.000
_cell.length_c   1.000
_cell.angle_alpha   90.00
_cell.angle_beta   90.00
_cell.angle_gamma   90.00
#
_symmetry.space_group_name_H-M   'P 1'
#
loop_
_entity.id
_entity.type
_entity.pdbx_description
1 polymer ?
#
loop_
_entity_poly.entity_id
_entity_poly.type
_entity_poly.pdbx_seq_one_letter_code
_entity_poly.pdbx_strand_id
1 'polypeptide(L)'
;MISLLGVLCREAGNAVSGPRHLLRKLEPIENLKGVPFVRAWIDCYRCHFRLWLHGVEHGDISLSNLMYDPDIQRGMLNNFNLAVIHEGPGECTPAGKMRMGMVSFMVLDLLTPGYYGGKIARLYRHDLKSFVLPFALLRSYSTDQDAQLDAWCTSNYDRCCQEKSDFLITHLYKAGALHACEAIWRGIGLAAFSWLYYSKLTMHEKENTELWYGPSEDSAHKMLKMFEKKLAASLCTHPVAGLRFELLSDAQLRL
;
A
#
# COMPACT_ATOMS: atom_id res chain seq x y z
N MET A 1 -5.20 -21.38 2.62
CA MET A 1 -4.32 -20.38 1.96
C MET A 1 -3.33 -21.02 0.97
N ILE A 2 -2.85 -22.25 1.23
CA ILE A 2 -2.10 -23.08 0.26
C ILE A 2 -2.88 -23.32 -1.07
N SER A 3 -4.21 -23.23 -1.06
CA SER A 3 -5.02 -23.44 -2.27
C SER A 3 -5.04 -22.28 -3.27
N LEU A 4 -4.63 -21.05 -2.91
CA LEU A 4 -4.67 -19.92 -3.85
C LEU A 4 -3.39 -19.89 -4.72
N LEU A 5 -2.23 -20.11 -4.10
CA LEU A 5 -0.95 -20.31 -4.80
C LEU A 5 -0.96 -21.61 -5.63
N GLY A 6 -1.56 -22.69 -5.10
CA GLY A 6 -1.68 -23.97 -5.80
C GLY A 6 -2.63 -23.96 -7.02
N VAL A 7 -3.49 -22.93 -7.16
CA VAL A 7 -4.34 -22.71 -8.34
C VAL A 7 -3.59 -21.87 -9.38
N LEU A 8 -2.90 -20.81 -8.97
CA LEU A 8 -2.14 -19.95 -9.87
C LEU A 8 -0.95 -20.67 -10.54
N CYS A 9 -0.25 -21.56 -9.83
CA CYS A 9 0.84 -22.35 -10.42
C CYS A 9 0.37 -23.52 -11.31
N ARG A 10 -0.87 -24.01 -11.16
CA ARG A 10 -1.37 -25.16 -11.95
C ARG A 10 -1.88 -24.77 -13.33
N GLU A 11 -2.32 -23.53 -13.51
CA GLU A 11 -2.86 -23.05 -14.79
C GLU A 11 -1.76 -22.66 -15.80
N ALA A 12 -0.52 -22.46 -15.36
CA ALA A 12 0.61 -22.18 -16.26
C ALA A 12 1.12 -23.43 -17.03
N GLY A 13 0.63 -24.63 -16.69
CA GLY A 13 1.25 -25.89 -17.12
C GLY A 13 0.45 -26.79 -18.08
N ASN A 14 -0.85 -26.56 -18.32
CA ASN A 14 -1.63 -27.48 -19.18
C ASN A 14 -2.69 -26.76 -20.00
N ALA A 15 -2.42 -26.63 -21.30
CA ALA A 15 -3.41 -26.28 -22.30
C ALA A 15 -4.25 -27.52 -22.66
N VAL A 16 -5.40 -27.76 -22.00
CA VAL A 16 -6.53 -28.54 -22.56
C VAL A 16 -7.86 -28.07 -21.95
N SER A 17 -8.68 -27.44 -22.80
CA SER A 17 -10.16 -27.47 -22.84
C SER A 17 -11.00 -27.57 -21.55
N GLY A 18 -11.48 -26.41 -21.04
CA GLY A 18 -12.75 -26.17 -20.30
C GLY A 18 -12.96 -26.86 -18.94
N PRO A 19 -13.73 -26.27 -17.98
CA PRO A 19 -14.87 -25.36 -18.15
C PRO A 19 -14.67 -24.00 -17.47
N ARG A 20 -15.46 -23.00 -17.91
CA ARG A 20 -15.62 -21.66 -17.33
C ARG A 20 -15.61 -21.71 -15.79
N HIS A 21 -14.44 -21.51 -15.18
CA HIS A 21 -14.38 -21.14 -13.78
C HIS A 21 -14.95 -19.73 -13.74
N LEU A 22 -16.03 -19.55 -12.99
CA LEU A 22 -16.67 -18.28 -12.72
C LEU A 22 -15.57 -17.27 -12.37
N LEU A 23 -15.21 -16.40 -13.32
CA LEU A 23 -14.42 -15.21 -13.04
C LEU A 23 -15.25 -14.40 -12.07
N ARG A 24 -14.94 -14.54 -10.79
CA ARG A 24 -15.60 -13.81 -9.72
C ARG A 24 -15.49 -12.33 -10.07
N LYS A 25 -16.62 -11.64 -10.12
CA LYS A 25 -16.66 -10.23 -10.52
C LYS A 25 -16.10 -9.40 -9.38
N LEU A 26 -14.82 -9.09 -9.46
CA LEU A 26 -14.17 -8.15 -8.57
C LEU A 26 -14.45 -6.72 -9.02
N GLU A 27 -14.56 -5.81 -8.05
CA GLU A 27 -14.79 -4.38 -8.30
C GLU A 27 -13.60 -3.57 -7.76
N PRO A 28 -13.17 -2.48 -8.41
CA PRO A 28 -12.16 -1.60 -7.83
C PRO A 28 -12.63 -1.08 -6.47
N ILE A 29 -11.73 -1.04 -5.46
CA ILE A 29 -12.11 -0.50 -4.15
C ILE A 29 -12.53 0.97 -4.22
N GLU A 30 -12.16 1.70 -5.29
CA GLU A 30 -12.53 3.10 -5.54
C GLU A 30 -14.04 3.35 -5.57
N ASN A 31 -14.79 2.32 -5.94
CA ASN A 31 -16.25 2.32 -5.97
C ASN A 31 -16.83 2.30 -4.55
N LEU A 32 -16.04 1.86 -3.56
CA LEU A 32 -16.40 1.94 -2.16
C LEU A 32 -16.11 3.35 -1.64
N LYS A 33 -16.91 3.77 -0.65
CA LYS A 33 -16.69 5.00 0.12
C LYS A 33 -16.82 4.67 1.60
N GLY A 34 -16.33 5.55 2.45
CA GLY A 34 -16.55 5.40 3.89
C GLY A 34 -15.87 4.16 4.47
N VAL A 35 -16.52 3.55 5.46
CA VAL A 35 -16.02 2.38 6.19
C VAL A 35 -15.75 1.15 5.29
N PRO A 36 -16.63 0.79 4.31
CA PRO A 36 -16.33 -0.28 3.37
C PRO A 36 -14.99 -0.13 2.65
N PHE A 37 -14.69 1.08 2.16
CA PHE A 37 -13.41 1.37 1.50
C PHE A 37 -12.22 1.09 2.42
N VAL A 38 -12.27 1.60 3.66
CA VAL A 38 -11.20 1.41 4.65
C VAL A 38 -11.01 -0.07 4.98
N ARG A 39 -12.09 -0.84 5.14
CA ARG A 39 -11.99 -2.28 5.44
C ARG A 39 -11.34 -3.04 4.28
N ALA A 40 -11.76 -2.77 3.05
CA ALA A 40 -11.16 -3.37 1.87
C ALA A 40 -9.68 -2.97 1.73
N TRP A 41 -9.35 -1.70 1.97
CA TRP A 41 -7.96 -1.23 1.99
C TRP A 41 -7.13 -1.93 3.07
N ILE A 42 -7.69 -2.17 4.26
CA ILE A 42 -7.04 -2.94 5.34
C ILE A 42 -6.75 -4.37 4.90
N ASP A 43 -7.73 -5.05 4.31
CA ASP A 43 -7.54 -6.40 3.79
C ASP A 43 -6.42 -6.44 2.73
N CYS A 44 -6.36 -5.42 1.86
CA CYS A 44 -5.33 -5.32 0.82
C CYS A 44 -3.92 -5.19 1.39
N TYR A 45 -3.65 -4.26 2.31
CA TYR A 45 -2.29 -4.10 2.85
C TYR A 45 -1.87 -5.30 3.71
N ARG A 46 -2.82 -5.96 4.38
CA ARG A 46 -2.55 -7.19 5.14
C ARG A 46 -2.27 -8.37 4.21
N CYS A 47 -2.96 -8.45 3.07
CA CYS A 47 -2.67 -9.42 2.02
C CYS A 47 -1.27 -9.19 1.44
N HIS A 48 -0.92 -7.94 1.12
CA HIS A 48 0.42 -7.55 0.65
C HIS A 48 1.50 -7.95 1.66
N PHE A 49 1.26 -7.71 2.94
CA PHE A 49 2.18 -8.11 4.00
C PHE A 49 2.47 -9.60 3.99
N ARG A 50 1.44 -10.44 3.88
CA ARG A 50 1.61 -11.91 3.86
C ARG A 50 2.37 -12.37 2.62
N LEU A 51 2.08 -11.76 1.47
CA LEU A 51 2.83 -12.03 0.24
C LEU A 51 4.31 -11.68 0.42
N TRP A 52 4.61 -10.53 1.00
CA TRP A 52 5.98 -10.11 1.30
C TRP A 52 6.72 -11.13 2.18
N LEU A 53 6.07 -11.63 3.24
CA LEU A 53 6.66 -12.65 4.12
C LEU A 53 6.95 -13.97 3.39
N HIS A 54 6.16 -14.30 2.37
CA HIS A 54 6.37 -15.48 1.54
C HIS A 54 7.29 -15.22 0.34
N GLY A 55 8.06 -14.13 0.37
CA GLY A 55 9.02 -13.79 -0.69
C GLY A 55 8.38 -13.25 -1.96
N VAL A 56 7.11 -12.82 -1.93
CA VAL A 56 6.41 -12.27 -3.09
C VAL A 56 6.31 -10.75 -2.99
N GLU A 57 7.14 -10.03 -3.74
CA GLU A 57 7.00 -8.60 -3.95
C GLU A 57 5.96 -8.35 -5.05
N HIS A 58 4.91 -7.57 -4.79
CA HIS A 58 3.88 -7.33 -5.81
C HIS A 58 4.36 -6.43 -6.97
N GLY A 59 5.30 -5.52 -6.71
CA GLY A 59 5.88 -4.61 -7.71
C GLY A 59 5.00 -3.41 -8.12
N ASP A 60 3.67 -3.52 -8.04
CA ASP A 60 2.73 -2.49 -8.50
C ASP A 60 1.51 -2.31 -7.57
N ILE A 61 1.75 -1.73 -6.39
CA ILE A 61 0.66 -1.30 -5.50
C ILE A 61 0.09 0.01 -6.03
N SER A 62 -1.06 -0.08 -6.69
CA SER A 62 -1.80 1.03 -7.29
C SER A 62 -3.29 0.86 -7.06
N LEU A 63 -4.06 1.94 -7.19
CA LEU A 63 -5.48 1.94 -6.84
C LEU A 63 -6.30 0.95 -7.70
N SER A 64 -5.95 0.86 -8.98
CA SER A 64 -6.54 -0.06 -9.95
C SER A 64 -6.27 -1.53 -9.66
N ASN A 65 -5.25 -1.84 -8.85
CA ASN A 65 -4.89 -3.20 -8.45
C ASN A 65 -5.48 -3.58 -7.08
N LEU A 66 -6.09 -2.62 -6.37
CA LEU A 66 -6.83 -2.88 -5.14
C LEU A 66 -8.30 -3.17 -5.49
N MET A 67 -8.70 -4.42 -5.27
CA MET A 67 -10.01 -4.93 -5.63
C MET A 67 -10.87 -5.22 -4.40
N TYR A 68 -12.17 -5.28 -4.60
CA TYR A 68 -13.18 -5.68 -3.64
C TYR A 68 -13.97 -6.85 -4.20
N ASP A 69 -14.14 -7.84 -3.35
CA ASP A 69 -14.96 -9.01 -3.63
C ASP A 69 -16.32 -8.82 -2.95
N PRO A 70 -17.40 -8.55 -3.70
CA PRO A 70 -18.71 -8.29 -3.12
C PRO A 70 -19.33 -9.51 -2.44
N ASP A 71 -18.93 -10.73 -2.83
CA ASP A 71 -19.51 -11.96 -2.29
C ASP A 71 -19.00 -12.27 -0.89
N ILE A 72 -17.69 -12.06 -0.62
CA ILE A 72 -17.08 -12.26 0.71
C ILE A 72 -16.84 -10.96 1.46
N GLN A 73 -17.12 -9.82 0.83
CA GLN A 73 -16.94 -8.48 1.38
C GLN A 73 -15.52 -8.20 1.87
N ARG A 74 -14.52 -8.57 1.06
CA ARG A 74 -13.10 -8.44 1.38
C ARG A 74 -12.34 -7.69 0.31
N GLY A 75 -11.32 -6.95 0.74
CA GLY A 75 -10.32 -6.42 -0.18
C GLY A 75 -9.38 -7.51 -0.68
N MET A 76 -8.96 -7.40 -1.93
CA MET A 76 -8.06 -8.33 -2.61
C MET A 76 -7.03 -7.56 -3.44
N LEU A 77 -5.80 -8.08 -3.52
CA LEU A 77 -4.80 -7.59 -4.46
C LEU A 77 -4.92 -8.36 -5.78
N ASN A 78 -4.79 -7.63 -6.88
CA ASN A 78 -4.85 -8.19 -8.22
C ASN A 78 -3.63 -7.72 -9.05
N ASN A 79 -3.43 -8.35 -10.21
CA ASN A 79 -2.41 -7.97 -11.20
C ASN A 79 -0.96 -8.20 -10.70
N PHE A 80 -0.57 -9.46 -10.66
CA PHE A 80 0.76 -9.93 -10.28
C PHE A 80 1.77 -9.98 -11.44
N ASN A 81 1.48 -9.32 -12.56
CA ASN A 81 2.35 -9.34 -13.75
C ASN A 81 3.73 -8.72 -13.50
N LEU A 82 3.84 -7.86 -12.49
CA LEU A 82 5.08 -7.23 -12.06
C LEU A 82 5.61 -7.83 -10.75
N ALA A 83 5.06 -8.96 -10.30
CA ALA A 83 5.49 -9.58 -9.07
C ALA A 83 6.88 -10.21 -9.22
N VAL A 84 7.69 -10.09 -8.17
CA VAL A 84 8.99 -10.77 -8.04
C VAL A 84 8.87 -11.81 -6.94
N ILE A 85 9.33 -13.02 -7.23
CA ILE A 85 9.37 -14.14 -6.28
C ILE A 85 10.83 -14.33 -5.89
N HIS A 86 11.11 -14.26 -4.60
CA HIS A 86 12.41 -14.51 -4.00
C HIS A 86 12.55 -15.97 -3.60
N GLU A 87 13.75 -16.52 -3.76
CA GLU A 87 14.03 -17.91 -3.40
C GLU A 87 14.25 -18.08 -1.88
N GLY A 88 14.49 -16.98 -1.15
CA GLY A 88 14.61 -16.97 0.30
C GLY A 88 14.05 -15.70 0.99
N PRO A 89 13.63 -15.80 2.27
CA PRO A 89 13.17 -14.65 3.04
C PRO A 89 14.31 -13.66 3.26
N GLY A 90 14.07 -12.39 2.89
CA GLY A 90 15.03 -11.29 3.07
C GLY A 90 15.95 -11.02 1.88
N GLU A 91 15.81 -11.76 0.77
CA GLU A 91 16.36 -11.33 -0.51
C GLU A 91 15.59 -10.11 -1.01
N CYS A 92 16.31 -9.08 -1.42
CA CYS A 92 15.73 -7.88 -2.03
C CYS A 92 16.19 -7.75 -3.46
N THR A 93 15.25 -7.38 -4.35
CA THR A 93 15.55 -7.17 -5.76
C THR A 93 16.49 -5.96 -5.92
N PRO A 94 17.67 -6.09 -6.56
CA PRO A 94 18.44 -4.93 -7.00
C PRO A 94 17.61 -4.16 -8.03
N ALA A 95 17.15 -2.95 -7.67
CA ALA A 95 16.14 -2.17 -8.39
C ALA A 95 16.52 -1.74 -9.83
N GLY A 96 17.70 -2.12 -10.34
CA GLY A 96 18.25 -1.63 -11.60
C GLY A 96 17.73 -2.28 -12.88
N LYS A 97 17.04 -3.43 -12.81
CA LYS A 97 16.57 -4.13 -14.03
C LYS A 97 15.05 -4.14 -14.22
N MET A 98 14.26 -3.86 -13.19
CA MET A 98 12.81 -3.96 -13.25
C MET A 98 12.18 -2.66 -12.77
N ARG A 99 11.77 -1.81 -13.72
CA ARG A 99 10.99 -0.59 -13.47
C ARG A 99 9.61 -0.99 -12.97
N MET A 100 9.46 -1.19 -11.67
CA MET A 100 8.24 -1.70 -11.07
C MET A 100 7.41 -0.57 -10.45
N GLY A 101 6.14 -0.50 -10.85
CA GLY A 101 5.10 0.31 -10.21
C GLY A 101 4.77 1.60 -10.94
N MET A 102 3.51 2.03 -10.83
CA MET A 102 3.08 3.34 -11.30
C MET A 102 3.76 4.46 -10.48
N VAL A 103 4.50 5.36 -11.14
CA VAL A 103 5.29 6.45 -10.51
C VAL A 103 4.46 7.29 -9.52
N SER A 104 3.18 7.52 -9.84
CA SER A 104 2.23 8.24 -8.98
C SER A 104 1.97 7.58 -7.63
N PHE A 105 2.17 6.27 -7.49
CA PHE A 105 1.99 5.54 -6.23
C PHE A 105 3.31 5.15 -5.57
N MET A 106 4.46 5.39 -6.22
CA MET A 106 5.75 5.20 -5.58
C MET A 106 5.98 6.20 -4.46
N VAL A 107 6.54 5.74 -3.34
CA VAL A 107 6.93 6.64 -2.25
C VAL A 107 8.12 7.54 -2.66
N LEU A 108 8.19 8.75 -2.10
CA LEU A 108 9.29 9.70 -2.30
C LEU A 108 10.69 9.08 -2.19
N ASP A 109 10.89 8.12 -1.28
CA ASP A 109 12.18 7.45 -1.09
C ASP A 109 12.67 6.69 -2.34
N LEU A 110 11.74 6.26 -3.20
CA LEU A 110 12.03 5.56 -4.46
C LEU A 110 12.06 6.50 -5.66
N LEU A 111 11.59 7.74 -5.53
CA LEU A 111 11.58 8.75 -6.59
C LEU A 111 12.93 9.47 -6.65
N THR A 112 14.01 8.70 -6.83
CA THR A 112 15.39 9.24 -6.86
C THR A 112 16.23 8.55 -7.92
N PRO A 113 17.26 9.22 -8.47
CA PRO A 113 18.21 8.58 -9.39
C PRO A 113 18.88 7.34 -8.80
N GLY A 114 19.02 7.26 -7.47
CA GLY A 114 19.58 6.11 -6.78
C GLY A 114 18.74 4.85 -6.94
N TYR A 115 17.42 4.94 -6.79
CA TYR A 115 16.53 3.80 -7.01
C TYR A 115 16.50 3.37 -8.47
N TYR A 116 16.31 4.31 -9.39
CA TYR A 116 16.30 4.02 -10.83
C TYR A 116 17.66 3.54 -11.36
N GLY A 117 18.75 3.90 -10.68
CA GLY A 117 20.10 3.38 -10.92
C GLY A 117 20.40 2.06 -10.20
N GLY A 118 19.44 1.44 -9.52
CA GLY A 118 19.60 0.14 -8.84
C GLY A 118 20.38 0.18 -7.53
N LYS A 119 20.62 1.36 -6.95
CA LYS A 119 21.41 1.56 -5.72
C LYS A 119 20.58 1.48 -4.45
N ILE A 120 19.25 1.61 -4.56
CA ILE A 120 18.32 1.56 -3.44
C ILE A 120 17.47 0.31 -3.60
N ALA A 121 17.54 -0.60 -2.62
CA ALA A 121 16.65 -1.75 -2.56
C ALA A 121 15.22 -1.31 -2.19
N ARG A 122 14.23 -1.95 -2.80
CA ARG A 122 12.84 -1.83 -2.40
C ARG A 122 12.63 -2.66 -1.13
N LEU A 123 11.97 -2.09 -0.14
CA LEU A 123 11.70 -2.68 1.17
C LEU A 123 10.19 -2.65 1.43
N TYR A 124 9.69 -3.52 2.31
CA TYR A 124 8.27 -3.58 2.66
C TYR A 124 7.68 -2.21 3.01
N ARG A 125 8.45 -1.39 3.75
CA ARG A 125 8.03 -0.03 4.13
C ARG A 125 7.75 0.88 2.94
N HIS A 126 8.39 0.66 1.79
CA HIS A 126 8.16 1.49 0.62
C HIS A 126 6.78 1.20 0.05
N ASP A 127 6.43 -0.08 -0.05
CA ASP A 127 5.09 -0.51 -0.47
C ASP A 127 4.03 -0.11 0.55
N LEU A 128 4.33 -0.21 1.85
CA LEU A 128 3.43 0.25 2.91
C LEU A 128 3.14 1.77 2.79
N LYS A 129 4.13 2.55 2.35
CA LYS A 129 3.99 3.99 2.07
C LYS A 129 3.31 4.29 0.74
N SER A 130 3.37 3.37 -0.21
CA SER A 130 2.72 3.45 -1.51
C SER A 130 1.21 3.25 -1.45
N PHE A 131 0.67 2.82 -0.31
CA PHE A 131 -0.76 2.62 -0.18
C PHE A 131 -1.53 3.92 -0.37
N VAL A 132 -2.47 3.82 -1.30
CA VAL A 132 -3.17 4.88 -2.01
C VAL A 132 -4.16 5.68 -1.15
N LEU A 133 -4.12 5.50 0.17
CA LEU A 133 -5.14 6.01 1.08
C LEU A 133 -5.32 7.55 0.97
N PRO A 134 -4.26 8.38 0.97
CA PRO A 134 -4.43 9.83 0.83
C PRO A 134 -4.98 10.19 -0.55
N PHE A 135 -4.44 9.60 -1.61
CA PHE A 135 -4.89 9.87 -2.97
C PHE A 135 -6.37 9.51 -3.16
N ALA A 136 -6.83 8.37 -2.63
CA ALA A 136 -8.23 7.96 -2.75
C ALA A 136 -9.18 8.80 -1.87
N LEU A 137 -8.77 9.18 -0.65
CA LEU A 137 -9.63 9.91 0.29
C LEU A 137 -9.77 11.40 -0.04
N LEU A 138 -8.75 11.99 -0.67
CA LEU A 138 -8.69 13.40 -1.01
C LEU A 138 -9.27 13.69 -2.41
N ARG A 139 -9.53 12.67 -3.23
CA ARG A 139 -10.13 12.88 -4.55
C ARG A 139 -11.55 13.45 -4.48
N SER A 140 -11.89 14.23 -5.49
CA SER A 140 -13.23 14.79 -5.72
C SER A 140 -13.71 15.79 -4.66
N TYR A 141 -12.81 16.30 -3.82
CA TYR A 141 -13.14 17.34 -2.86
C TYR A 141 -13.25 18.73 -3.53
N SER A 142 -12.28 19.08 -4.39
CA SER A 142 -12.29 20.31 -5.17
C SER A 142 -11.46 20.15 -6.45
N THR A 143 -11.77 20.94 -7.48
CA THR A 143 -11.03 20.93 -8.76
C THR A 143 -9.54 21.24 -8.55
N ASP A 144 -9.21 22.21 -7.70
CA ASP A 144 -7.82 22.59 -7.42
C ASP A 144 -7.04 21.44 -6.77
N GLN A 145 -7.66 20.75 -5.81
CA GLN A 145 -7.03 19.61 -5.14
C GLN A 145 -6.87 18.41 -6.08
N ASP A 146 -7.87 18.15 -6.93
CA ASP A 146 -7.78 17.10 -7.94
C ASP A 146 -6.66 17.40 -8.95
N ALA A 147 -6.51 18.65 -9.38
CA ALA A 147 -5.40 19.07 -10.24
C ALA A 147 -4.03 18.85 -9.58
N GLN A 148 -3.91 19.09 -8.27
CA GLN A 148 -2.69 18.80 -7.50
C GLN A 148 -2.38 17.29 -7.43
N LEU A 149 -3.41 16.46 -7.22
CA LEU A 149 -3.25 14.99 -7.23
C LEU A 149 -2.96 14.45 -8.63
N ASP A 150 -3.54 15.04 -9.67
CA ASP A 150 -3.27 14.70 -11.07
C ASP A 150 -1.84 15.03 -11.48
N ALA A 151 -1.22 16.06 -10.89
CA ALA A 151 0.18 16.39 -11.13
C ALA A 151 1.14 15.24 -10.72
N TRP A 152 0.72 14.35 -9.81
CA TRP A 152 1.48 13.16 -9.45
C TRP A 152 1.46 12.09 -10.55
N CYS A 153 0.48 12.13 -11.44
CA CYS A 153 0.26 11.15 -12.51
C CYS A 153 1.17 11.42 -13.71
N THR A 154 2.47 11.42 -13.47
CA THR A 154 3.52 11.62 -14.49
C THR A 154 4.43 10.40 -14.58
N SER A 155 5.01 10.16 -15.75
CA SER A 155 6.04 9.15 -15.95
C SER A 155 7.44 9.60 -15.50
N ASN A 156 7.62 10.89 -15.18
CA ASN A 156 8.88 11.45 -14.73
C ASN A 156 8.96 11.41 -13.20
N TYR A 157 9.88 10.59 -12.66
CA TYR A 157 10.00 10.40 -11.21
C TYR A 157 10.47 11.66 -10.47
N ASP A 158 11.35 12.46 -11.07
CA ASP A 158 11.83 13.72 -10.47
C ASP A 158 10.68 14.71 -10.34
N ARG A 159 9.88 14.85 -11.40
CA ARG A 159 8.67 15.67 -11.38
C ARG A 159 7.67 15.15 -10.35
N CYS A 160 7.37 13.86 -10.34
CA CYS A 160 6.46 13.28 -9.35
C CYS A 160 6.94 13.51 -7.91
N CYS A 161 8.26 13.44 -7.68
CA CYS A 161 8.87 13.70 -6.37
C CYS A 161 8.62 15.14 -5.93
N GLN A 162 8.83 16.09 -6.85
CA GLN A 162 8.62 17.51 -6.61
C GLN A 162 7.15 17.82 -6.30
N GLU A 163 6.21 17.37 -7.14
CA GLU A 163 4.77 17.65 -6.97
C GLU A 163 4.22 17.03 -5.68
N LYS A 164 4.66 15.82 -5.32
CA LYS A 164 4.30 15.19 -4.04
C LYS A 164 4.85 15.97 -2.85
N SER A 165 6.13 16.34 -2.92
CA SER A 165 6.80 17.07 -1.84
C SER A 165 6.19 18.46 -1.64
N ASP A 166 5.86 19.15 -2.72
CA ASP A 166 5.15 20.42 -2.66
C ASP A 166 3.77 20.24 -2.01
N PHE A 167 2.96 19.31 -2.49
CA PHE A 167 1.65 19.02 -1.89
C PHE A 167 1.74 18.77 -0.38
N LEU A 168 2.72 17.95 0.04
CA LEU A 168 2.99 17.64 1.44
C LEU A 168 3.31 18.86 2.30
N ILE A 169 4.07 19.81 1.77
CA ILE A 169 4.57 20.97 2.50
C ILE A 169 3.53 22.11 2.47
N THR A 170 2.91 22.36 1.32
CA THR A 170 2.17 23.60 1.04
C THR A 170 0.66 23.42 0.98
N HIS A 171 0.16 22.19 0.78
CA HIS A 171 -1.25 21.93 0.50
C HIS A 171 -1.93 20.98 1.49
N LEU A 172 -1.18 20.07 2.12
CA LEU A 172 -1.75 19.05 3.02
C LEU A 172 -2.62 19.62 4.14
N TYR A 173 -2.22 20.75 4.76
CA TYR A 173 -2.99 21.37 5.84
C TYR A 173 -4.30 22.01 5.39
N LYS A 174 -4.45 22.27 4.08
CA LYS A 174 -5.69 22.76 3.45
C LYS A 174 -6.50 21.62 2.82
N ALA A 175 -5.93 20.41 2.75
CA ALA A 175 -6.55 19.32 2.04
C ALA A 175 -7.85 18.89 2.73
N GLY A 176 -8.94 18.86 1.97
CA GLY A 176 -10.24 18.42 2.43
C GLY A 176 -10.60 17.06 1.87
N ALA A 177 -11.54 16.38 2.52
CA ALA A 177 -12.14 15.15 2.02
C ALA A 177 -13.65 15.38 1.86
N LEU A 178 -14.28 14.62 0.96
CA LEU A 178 -15.74 14.59 0.88
C LEU A 178 -16.35 14.28 2.26
N HIS A 179 -17.55 14.78 2.53
CA HIS A 179 -18.22 14.58 3.83
C HIS A 179 -18.28 13.09 4.24
N ALA A 180 -18.55 12.18 3.30
CA ALA A 180 -18.56 10.74 3.53
C ALA A 180 -17.19 10.13 3.92
N CYS A 181 -16.10 10.84 3.61
CA CYS A 181 -14.72 10.46 3.86
C CYS A 181 -14.05 11.31 4.96
N GLU A 182 -14.67 12.39 5.45
CA GLU A 182 -14.02 13.34 6.36
C GLU A 182 -13.58 12.69 7.67
N ALA A 183 -14.46 11.93 8.32
CA ALA A 183 -14.14 11.23 9.57
C ALA A 183 -12.98 10.24 9.36
N ILE A 184 -12.94 9.58 8.20
CA ILE A 184 -11.88 8.62 7.85
C ILE A 184 -10.58 9.32 7.52
N TRP A 185 -10.63 10.45 6.80
CA TRP A 185 -9.47 11.25 6.53
C TRP A 185 -8.85 11.75 7.82
N ARG A 186 -9.64 12.33 8.73
CA ARG A 186 -9.17 12.79 10.04
C ARG A 186 -8.67 11.65 10.93
N GLY A 187 -9.39 10.53 10.97
CA GLY A 187 -9.10 9.42 11.89
C GLY A 187 -8.07 8.41 11.40
N ILE A 188 -7.88 8.24 10.10
CA ILE A 188 -7.01 7.20 9.53
C ILE A 188 -6.09 7.81 8.47
N GLY A 189 -6.64 8.55 7.51
CA GLY A 189 -5.87 9.09 6.38
C GLY A 189 -4.71 9.95 6.83
N LEU A 190 -4.99 10.97 7.65
CA LEU A 190 -4.00 11.88 8.19
C LEU A 190 -2.99 11.16 9.09
N ALA A 191 -3.44 10.27 9.98
CA ALA A 191 -2.56 9.52 10.87
C ALA A 191 -1.62 8.55 10.13
N ALA A 192 -2.17 7.79 9.18
CA ALA A 192 -1.40 6.92 8.31
C ALA A 192 -0.35 7.73 7.56
N PHE A 193 -0.77 8.82 6.93
CA PHE A 193 0.06 9.66 6.09
C PHE A 193 1.15 10.39 6.89
N SER A 194 0.80 11.05 7.99
CA SER A 194 1.75 11.71 8.88
C SER A 194 2.74 10.71 9.47
N TRP A 195 2.31 9.53 9.90
CA TRP A 195 3.25 8.53 10.41
C TRP A 195 4.21 8.08 9.32
N LEU A 196 3.70 7.70 8.14
CA LEU A 196 4.52 7.24 7.02
C LEU A 196 5.52 8.30 6.54
N TYR A 197 5.17 9.58 6.62
CA TYR A 197 6.02 10.69 6.20
C TYR A 197 7.05 11.08 7.29
N TYR A 198 6.59 11.39 8.51
CA TYR A 198 7.45 11.93 9.59
C TYR A 198 8.25 10.88 10.34
N SER A 199 7.89 9.60 10.22
CA SER A 199 8.68 8.52 10.81
C SER A 199 10.12 8.47 10.28
N LYS A 200 10.35 8.88 9.03
CA LYS A 200 11.71 9.00 8.48
C LYS A 200 12.55 10.07 9.20
N LEU A 201 11.91 11.16 9.61
CA LEU A 201 12.57 12.32 10.24
C LEU A 201 12.81 12.12 11.74
N THR A 202 11.97 11.33 12.41
CA THR A 202 11.96 11.19 13.88
C THR A 202 12.71 9.97 14.39
N MET A 203 13.10 9.01 13.54
CA MET A 203 13.60 7.69 13.94
C MET A 203 15.13 7.54 13.80
N HIS A 204 15.92 8.59 14.05
CA HIS A 204 17.39 8.60 13.88
C HIS A 204 18.21 7.76 14.89
N GLU A 205 17.57 6.93 15.72
CA GLU A 205 18.28 6.05 16.67
C GLU A 205 18.74 4.73 16.02
N LYS A 206 19.87 4.18 16.48
CA LYS A 206 20.58 3.04 15.86
C LYS A 206 19.72 1.76 15.77
N GLU A 207 18.90 1.47 16.79
CA GLU A 207 17.94 0.34 16.78
C GLU A 207 16.82 0.50 15.75
N ASN A 208 16.48 1.74 15.40
CA ASN A 208 15.52 2.03 14.34
C ASN A 208 16.14 1.91 12.94
N THR A 209 17.46 1.81 12.81
CA THR A 209 18.11 1.75 11.50
C THR A 209 17.89 0.39 10.82
N GLU A 210 18.00 -0.73 11.54
CA GLU A 210 17.64 -2.05 10.98
C GLU A 210 16.14 -2.18 10.73
N LEU A 211 15.30 -1.58 11.60
CA LEU A 211 13.86 -1.53 11.40
C LEU A 211 13.48 -0.80 10.09
N TRP A 212 14.12 0.33 9.83
CA TRP A 212 13.81 1.19 8.69
C TRP A 212 14.56 0.80 7.42
N TYR A 213 15.75 0.22 7.51
CA TYR A 213 16.59 -0.05 6.34
C TYR A 213 16.85 -1.54 6.12
N GLY A 214 16.38 -2.40 7.04
CA GLY A 214 16.55 -3.84 6.96
C GLY A 214 15.53 -4.49 6.03
N PRO A 215 15.94 -5.48 5.22
CA PRO A 215 15.07 -6.27 4.34
C PRO A 215 14.38 -7.44 5.06
N SER A 216 14.66 -7.66 6.35
CA SER A 216 14.23 -8.86 7.06
C SER A 216 12.71 -8.90 7.32
N GLU A 217 12.20 -10.12 7.49
CA GLU A 217 10.84 -10.37 7.98
C GLU A 217 10.57 -9.64 9.31
N ASP A 218 11.52 -9.68 10.24
CA ASP A 218 11.42 -8.96 11.52
C ASP A 218 11.20 -7.46 11.34
N SER A 219 11.89 -6.83 10.37
CA SER A 219 11.70 -5.41 10.05
C SER A 219 10.32 -5.18 9.46
N ALA A 220 9.84 -6.04 8.57
CA ALA A 220 8.50 -5.94 8.00
C ALA A 220 7.39 -6.10 9.08
N HIS A 221 7.51 -7.09 9.98
CA HIS A 221 6.60 -7.28 11.12
C HIS A 221 6.54 -6.04 12.02
N LYS A 222 7.69 -5.56 12.47
CA LYS A 222 7.77 -4.40 13.37
C LYS A 222 7.18 -3.16 12.69
N MET A 223 7.46 -2.95 11.41
CA MET A 223 6.90 -1.85 10.62
C MET A 223 5.37 -1.91 10.55
N LEU A 224 4.80 -3.06 10.20
CA LEU A 224 3.35 -3.23 10.17
C LEU A 224 2.71 -3.02 11.55
N LYS A 225 3.29 -3.61 12.59
CA LYS A 225 2.80 -3.49 13.96
C LYS A 225 2.79 -2.04 14.45
N MET A 226 3.83 -1.27 14.14
CA MET A 226 3.88 0.17 14.47
C MET A 226 2.82 0.96 13.69
N PHE A 227 2.65 0.66 12.40
CA PHE A 227 1.64 1.29 11.58
C PHE A 227 0.23 1.04 12.14
N GLU A 228 -0.14 -0.21 12.38
CA GLU A 228 -1.46 -0.57 12.92
C GLU A 228 -1.69 0.04 14.30
N LYS A 229 -0.67 0.08 15.17
CA LYS A 229 -0.76 0.78 16.47
C LYS A 229 -1.07 2.27 16.30
N LYS A 230 -0.51 2.93 15.29
CA LYS A 230 -0.82 4.35 15.02
C LYS A 230 -2.23 4.54 14.48
N LEU A 231 -2.70 3.66 13.60
CA LEU A 231 -4.09 3.69 13.15
C LEU A 231 -5.05 3.50 14.33
N ALA A 232 -4.80 2.51 15.19
CA ALA A 232 -5.61 2.24 16.38
C ALA A 232 -5.63 3.45 17.34
N ALA A 233 -4.47 4.04 17.64
CA ALA A 233 -4.38 5.21 18.51
C ALA A 233 -5.16 6.41 17.95
N SER A 234 -5.08 6.63 16.63
CA SER A 234 -5.81 7.72 15.97
C SER A 234 -7.33 7.47 15.97
N LEU A 235 -7.78 6.23 15.81
CA LEU A 235 -9.20 5.87 15.92
C LEU A 235 -9.74 6.04 17.35
N CYS A 236 -8.90 5.96 18.38
CA CYS A 236 -9.32 6.30 19.75
C CYS A 236 -9.59 7.80 19.92
N THR A 237 -8.84 8.67 19.25
CA THR A 237 -9.01 10.13 19.36
C THR A 237 -10.02 10.69 18.35
N HIS A 238 -10.16 10.02 17.20
CA HIS A 238 -11.04 10.39 16.10
C HIS A 238 -11.86 9.16 15.68
N PRO A 239 -12.89 8.80 16.46
CA PRO A 239 -13.68 7.60 16.18
C PRO A 239 -14.43 7.73 14.85
N VAL A 240 -14.35 6.67 14.05
CA VAL A 240 -15.12 6.53 12.81
C VAL A 240 -16.28 5.58 13.07
N ALA A 241 -17.51 6.10 13.02
CA ALA A 241 -18.71 5.32 13.27
C ALA A 241 -18.76 4.07 12.38
N GLY A 242 -19.00 2.90 12.97
CA GLY A 242 -19.08 1.63 12.26
C GLY A 242 -17.72 1.01 11.89
N LEU A 243 -16.59 1.66 12.16
CA LEU A 243 -15.27 1.05 11.99
C LEU A 243 -14.77 0.49 13.32
N ARG A 244 -14.46 -0.80 13.33
CA ARG A 244 -13.69 -1.46 14.40
C ARG A 244 -12.36 -1.88 13.81
N PHE A 245 -11.27 -1.52 14.47
CA PHE A 245 -9.92 -1.84 14.04
C PHE A 245 -9.28 -2.76 15.07
N GLU A 246 -9.02 -3.99 14.65
CA GLU A 246 -8.37 -5.00 15.49
C GLU A 246 -6.93 -5.16 15.02
N LEU A 247 -5.97 -5.02 15.93
CA LEU A 247 -4.56 -5.27 15.65
C LEU A 247 -4.35 -6.75 15.31
N LEU A 248 -3.50 -7.04 14.33
CA LEU A 248 -3.05 -8.41 14.12
C LEU A 248 -2.29 -8.91 15.35
N SER A 249 -2.64 -10.11 15.82
CA SER A 249 -1.88 -10.80 16.85
C SER A 249 -0.54 -11.30 16.31
N ASP A 250 0.43 -11.55 17.19
CA ASP A 250 1.72 -12.12 16.77
C ASP A 250 1.55 -13.49 16.09
N ALA A 251 0.50 -14.25 16.44
CA ALA A 251 0.16 -15.48 15.75
C ALA A 251 -0.37 -15.24 14.32
N GLN A 252 -1.20 -14.21 14.11
CA GLN A 252 -1.73 -13.85 12.79
C GLN A 252 -0.68 -13.21 11.87
N LEU A 253 0.38 -12.66 12.46
CA LEU A 253 1.52 -12.10 11.75
C LEU A 253 2.49 -13.20 11.25
N ARG A 254 2.54 -14.37 11.92
CA ARG A 254 3.41 -15.51 11.58
C ARG A 254 2.79 -16.53 10.62
N LEU A 255 1.54 -16.32 10.20
CA LEU A 255 0.74 -17.18 9.31
C LEU A 255 0.59 -16.55 7.93
#